data_AF-A0A9D6T8W2-F1
#
_entry.id   AF-A0A9D6T8W2-F1
#
_cell.length_a   1.000
_cell.length_b   1.000
_cell.length_c   1.000
_cell.angle_alpha   90.00
_cell.angle_beta   90.00
_cell.angle_gamma   90.00
#
_symmetry.space_group_name_H-M   'P 1'
#
loop_
_entity.id
_entity.type
_entity.pdbx_description
1 polymer ?
#
loop_
_entity_poly.entity_id
_entity_poly.type
_entity_poly.pdbx_seq_one_letter_code
_entity_poly.pdbx_strand_id
1 'polypeptide(L)'
;MAEREPLIPKHGGYRKLKSFQVAQLVYDVTVRFCDRYISRRSRTHDQMVQAARSGVQNIAEGSQASGTSKKTELKLTNVARASLEELRLDYEDFLRQRGLPQWPPDHPALVRFKARRCTTVEEVRRVLPVSMHSSIFPGRSVATGPPRRSDGSAGWEPAAPPPVSA
;
A
#
# COMPACT_ATOMS: atom_id res chain seq x y z
N MET A 1 4.03 18.78 47.62
CA MET A 1 2.67 18.73 47.05
C MET A 1 2.69 17.71 45.93
N ALA A 2 1.94 16.63 46.04
CA ALA A 2 1.79 15.68 44.93
C ALA A 2 0.93 16.34 43.86
N GLU A 3 1.48 16.57 42.66
CA GLU A 3 0.69 17.03 41.52
C GLU A 3 -0.43 16.02 41.27
N ARG A 4 -1.68 16.50 41.20
CA ARG A 4 -2.83 15.65 40.86
C ARG A 4 -2.62 15.10 39.46
N GLU A 5 -2.47 13.79 39.35
CA GLU A 5 -2.40 13.13 38.05
C GLU A 5 -3.68 13.45 37.26
N PRO A 6 -3.56 13.93 36.00
CA PRO A 6 -4.72 14.25 35.20
C PRO A 6 -5.53 12.98 34.91
N LEU A 7 -6.87 13.09 35.04
CA LEU A 7 -7.82 11.98 34.83
C LEU A 7 -7.63 11.26 33.49
N ILE A 8 -7.18 12.00 32.48
CA ILE A 8 -6.86 11.48 31.15
C ILE A 8 -5.36 11.70 30.90
N PRO A 9 -4.56 10.63 30.71
CA PRO A 9 -3.14 10.77 30.39
C PRO A 9 -2.93 11.35 28.98
N LYS A 10 -1.73 11.86 28.69
CA LYS A 10 -1.37 12.32 27.34
C LYS A 10 -1.54 11.18 26.33
N HIS A 11 -2.27 11.45 25.24
CA HIS A 11 -2.64 10.48 24.20
C HIS A 11 -2.71 11.18 22.82
N GLY A 12 -2.92 10.41 21.76
CA GLY A 12 -3.14 10.96 20.42
C GLY A 12 -1.90 11.52 19.71
N GLY A 13 -0.71 11.40 20.31
CA GLY A 13 0.57 11.85 19.76
C GLY A 13 1.12 11.01 18.60
N TYR A 14 0.28 10.26 17.89
CA TYR A 14 0.69 9.24 16.91
C TYR A 14 1.63 9.75 15.83
N ARG A 15 1.53 11.02 15.43
CA ARG A 15 2.43 11.64 14.43
C ARG A 15 3.91 11.60 14.83
N LYS A 16 4.21 11.49 16.13
CA LYS A 16 5.56 11.36 16.68
C LYS A 16 6.05 9.91 16.77
N LEU A 17 5.17 8.93 16.54
CA LEU A 17 5.54 7.51 16.59
C LEU A 17 6.31 7.13 15.32
N LYS A 18 7.47 6.50 15.50
CA LYS A 18 8.24 5.93 14.39
C LYS A 18 7.43 4.89 13.61
N SER A 19 6.61 4.09 14.30
CA SER A 19 5.72 3.11 13.67
C SER A 19 4.71 3.76 12.73
N PHE A 20 4.10 4.87 13.15
CA PHE A 20 3.18 5.64 12.30
C PHE A 20 3.87 6.21 11.07
N GLN A 21 5.01 6.88 11.26
CA GLN A 21 5.78 7.50 10.17
C GLN A 21 6.24 6.46 9.13
N VAL A 22 6.76 5.32 9.61
CA VAL A 22 7.19 4.23 8.72
C VAL A 22 6.00 3.58 8.03
N ALA A 23 4.90 3.32 8.74
CA ALA A 23 3.69 2.75 8.12
C ALA A 23 3.11 3.69 7.05
N GLN A 24 3.13 5.00 7.28
CA GLN A 24 2.70 6.00 6.30
C GLN A 24 3.59 5.97 5.04
N LEU A 25 4.91 5.91 5.22
CA LEU A 25 5.83 5.74 4.08
C LEU A 25 5.59 4.42 3.33
N VAL A 26 5.35 3.32 4.06
CA VAL A 26 5.00 2.04 3.46
C VAL A 26 3.74 2.18 2.61
N TYR A 27 2.69 2.84 3.11
CA TYR A 27 1.47 3.10 2.34
C TYR A 27 1.75 3.85 1.02
N ASP A 28 2.49 4.95 1.07
CA ASP A 28 2.81 5.74 -0.12
C ASP A 28 3.63 4.94 -1.15
N VAL A 29 4.56 4.11 -0.67
CA VAL A 29 5.35 3.21 -1.52
C VAL A 29 4.47 2.11 -2.11
N THR A 30 3.56 1.52 -1.33
CA THR A 30 2.62 0.49 -1.79
C THR A 30 1.73 1.01 -2.91
N VAL A 31 1.16 2.20 -2.77
CA VAL A 31 0.33 2.80 -3.83
C VAL A 31 1.11 2.89 -5.14
N ARG A 32 2.35 3.41 -5.10
CA ARG A 32 3.20 3.51 -6.29
C ARG A 32 3.62 2.15 -6.84
N PHE A 33 3.89 1.18 -5.97
CA PHE A 33 4.22 -0.19 -6.37
C PHE A 33 3.04 -0.83 -7.11
N CYS A 34 1.84 -0.78 -6.53
CA CYS A 34 0.62 -1.34 -7.11
C CYS A 34 0.30 -0.67 -8.45
N ASP A 35 0.36 0.66 -8.54
CA ASP A 35 0.13 1.40 -9.78
C ASP A 35 1.12 1.05 -10.90
N ARG A 36 2.32 0.60 -10.55
CA ARG A 36 3.38 0.29 -11.51
C ARG A 36 3.39 -1.17 -11.94
N TYR A 37 3.21 -2.09 -11.01
CA TYR A 37 3.49 -3.51 -11.21
C TYR A 37 2.26 -4.41 -11.14
N ILE A 38 1.13 -3.88 -10.71
CA ILE A 38 -0.13 -4.62 -10.58
C ILE A 38 -1.18 -3.94 -11.46
N SER A 39 -2.01 -4.75 -12.13
CA SER A 39 -3.12 -4.21 -12.91
C SER A 39 -4.06 -3.42 -11.99
N ARG A 40 -4.35 -2.16 -12.33
CA ARG A 40 -5.28 -1.28 -11.58
C ARG A 40 -6.69 -1.83 -11.41
N ARG A 41 -7.07 -2.86 -12.19
CA ARG A 41 -8.38 -3.50 -12.12
C ARG A 41 -8.36 -4.82 -11.37
N SER A 42 -7.20 -5.25 -10.85
CA SER A 42 -7.11 -6.51 -10.13
C SER A 42 -7.47 -6.34 -8.66
N ARG A 43 -8.08 -7.39 -8.11
CA ARG A 43 -8.39 -7.47 -6.68
C ARG A 43 -7.15 -7.34 -5.79
N THR A 44 -6.00 -7.86 -6.25
CA THR A 44 -4.71 -7.75 -5.56
C THR A 44 -4.27 -6.29 -5.39
N HIS A 45 -4.50 -5.41 -6.38
CA HIS A 45 -4.16 -3.99 -6.26
C HIS A 45 -4.94 -3.37 -5.09
N ASP A 46 -6.26 -3.56 -5.07
CA ASP A 46 -7.12 -3.05 -4.01
C ASP A 46 -6.74 -3.60 -2.64
N GLN A 47 -6.48 -4.92 -2.54
CA GLN A 47 -6.13 -5.59 -1.30
C GLN A 47 -4.84 -5.05 -0.69
N MET A 48 -3.77 -4.94 -1.48
CA MET A 48 -2.50 -4.42 -0.98
C MET A 48 -2.61 -2.96 -0.52
N VAL A 49 -3.29 -2.11 -1.31
CA VAL A 49 -3.49 -0.70 -0.95
C VAL A 49 -4.33 -0.57 0.32
N GLN A 50 -5.38 -1.38 0.47
CA GLN A 50 -6.22 -1.38 1.67
C GLN A 50 -5.49 -1.91 2.90
N ALA A 51 -4.72 -2.99 2.79
CA ALA A 51 -3.92 -3.52 3.90
C ALA A 51 -2.93 -2.46 4.41
N ALA A 52 -2.22 -1.80 3.49
CA ALA A 52 -1.31 -0.71 3.83
C ALA A 52 -2.03 0.47 4.51
N ARG A 53 -3.16 0.92 3.95
CA ARG A 53 -3.97 2.01 4.52
C ARG A 53 -4.50 1.67 5.92
N SER A 54 -5.04 0.47 6.09
CA SER A 54 -5.56 -0.06 7.35
C SER A 54 -4.47 -0.05 8.43
N GLY A 55 -3.24 -0.44 8.09
CA GLY A 55 -2.10 -0.41 9.01
C GLY A 55 -1.86 0.98 9.62
N VAL A 56 -1.83 2.02 8.78
CA VAL A 56 -1.59 3.41 9.22
C VAL A 56 -2.75 3.92 10.09
N GLN A 57 -3.99 3.68 9.65
CA GLN A 57 -5.19 4.18 10.33
C GLN A 57 -5.34 3.58 11.73
N ASN A 58 -5.16 2.27 11.85
CA ASN A 58 -5.27 1.60 13.15
C ASN A 58 -4.20 2.04 14.16
N ILE A 59 -2.99 2.43 13.71
CA ILE A 59 -1.99 3.05 14.59
C ILE A 59 -2.48 4.41 15.11
N ALA A 60 -3.03 5.24 14.23
CA ALA A 60 -3.54 6.56 14.61
C ALA A 60 -4.73 6.43 15.58
N GLU A 61 -5.72 5.61 15.23
CA GLU A 61 -6.92 5.39 16.03
C GLU A 61 -6.59 4.74 17.38
N GLY A 62 -5.71 3.73 17.41
CA GLY A 62 -5.24 3.10 18.64
C GLY A 62 -4.58 4.10 19.59
N SER A 63 -3.74 4.97 19.06
CA SER A 63 -3.09 6.04 19.84
C SER A 63 -4.06 7.12 20.31
N GLN A 64 -5.12 7.41 19.57
CA GLN A 64 -6.17 8.34 20.03
C GLN A 64 -7.01 7.70 21.14
N ALA A 65 -7.34 6.41 21.02
CA ALA A 65 -8.10 5.69 22.03
C ALA A 65 -7.32 5.44 23.34
N SER A 66 -5.98 5.55 23.34
CA SER A 66 -5.13 5.23 24.50
C SER A 66 -5.42 6.09 25.74
N GLY A 67 -6.02 7.27 25.57
CA GLY A 67 -6.41 8.16 26.67
C GLY A 67 -7.66 7.68 27.41
N THR A 68 -8.52 6.91 26.76
CA THR A 68 -9.83 6.51 27.31
C THR A 68 -9.99 5.00 27.45
N SER A 69 -9.27 4.18 26.66
CA SER A 69 -9.38 2.72 26.67
C SER A 69 -8.09 2.03 26.24
N LYS A 70 -7.41 1.40 27.21
CA LYS A 70 -6.25 0.52 26.96
C LYS A 70 -6.63 -0.73 26.17
N LYS A 71 -7.84 -1.25 26.38
CA LYS A 71 -8.37 -2.39 25.61
C LYS A 71 -8.46 -2.06 24.12
N THR A 72 -8.96 -0.86 23.78
CA THR A 72 -9.10 -0.41 22.39
C THR A 72 -7.73 -0.12 21.76
N GLU A 73 -6.83 0.55 22.49
CA GLU A 73 -5.45 0.79 22.06
C GLU A 73 -4.75 -0.53 21.65
N LEU A 74 -4.79 -1.55 22.52
CA LEU A 74 -4.17 -2.85 22.25
C LEU A 74 -4.83 -3.56 21.06
N LYS A 75 -6.18 -3.51 20.97
CA LYS A 75 -6.91 -4.11 19.86
C LYS A 75 -6.50 -3.51 18.52
N LEU A 76 -6.53 -2.18 18.39
CA LEU A 76 -6.22 -1.50 17.13
C LEU A 76 -4.73 -1.64 16.79
N THR A 77 -3.84 -1.64 17.78
CA THR A 77 -2.42 -1.95 17.56
C THR A 77 -2.22 -3.35 16.97
N ASN A 78 -2.97 -4.35 17.45
CA ASN A 78 -2.93 -5.70 16.89
C ASN A 78 -3.50 -5.77 15.46
N VAL A 79 -4.58 -5.04 15.17
CA VAL A 79 -5.13 -4.95 13.81
C VAL A 79 -4.12 -4.30 12.87
N ALA A 80 -3.46 -3.21 13.28
CA ALA A 80 -2.40 -2.58 12.49
C ALA A 80 -1.27 -3.57 12.16
N ARG A 81 -0.83 -4.35 13.15
CA ARG A 81 0.19 -5.39 12.96
C ARG A 81 -0.27 -6.45 11.96
N ALA A 82 -1.50 -6.93 12.07
CA ALA A 82 -2.06 -7.93 11.16
C ALA A 82 -2.13 -7.39 9.72
N SER A 83 -2.63 -6.16 9.52
CA SER A 83 -2.69 -5.55 8.19
C SER A 83 -1.32 -5.35 7.53
N LEU A 84 -0.28 -5.02 8.32
CA LEU A 84 1.08 -4.90 7.79
C LEU A 84 1.72 -6.28 7.50
N GLU A 85 1.34 -7.33 8.23
CA GLU A 85 1.77 -8.70 7.94
C GLU A 85 1.11 -9.22 6.66
N GLU A 86 -0.20 -8.99 6.48
CA GLU A 86 -0.92 -9.30 5.23
C GLU A 86 -0.24 -8.63 4.03
N LEU A 87 0.06 -7.34 4.15
CA LEU A 87 0.79 -6.61 3.12
C LEU A 87 2.18 -7.21 2.82
N ARG A 88 2.90 -7.68 3.86
CA ARG A 88 4.20 -8.34 3.66
C ARG A 88 4.05 -9.63 2.86
N LEU A 89 3.05 -10.46 3.21
CA LEU A 89 2.75 -11.70 2.49
C LEU A 89 2.37 -11.41 1.03
N ASP A 90 1.61 -10.35 0.75
CA ASP A 90 1.29 -9.95 -0.62
C ASP A 90 2.54 -9.59 -1.44
N TYR A 91 3.54 -8.95 -0.82
CA TYR A 91 4.83 -8.70 -1.47
C TYR A 91 5.62 -9.98 -1.73
N GLU A 92 5.65 -10.90 -0.75
CA GLU A 92 6.32 -12.20 -0.87
C GLU A 92 5.68 -13.04 -1.98
N ASP A 93 4.34 -13.06 -2.04
CA ASP A 93 3.59 -13.72 -3.11
C ASP A 93 3.83 -13.09 -4.48
N PHE A 94 3.90 -11.76 -4.55
CA PHE A 94 4.23 -11.07 -5.79
C PHE A 94 5.59 -11.53 -6.35
N LEU A 95 6.61 -11.64 -5.49
CA LEU A 95 7.95 -12.08 -5.86
C LEU A 95 7.94 -13.56 -6.27
N ARG A 96 7.37 -14.43 -5.43
CA ARG A 96 7.31 -15.89 -5.63
C ARG A 96 6.60 -16.25 -6.93
N GLN A 97 5.44 -15.66 -7.20
CA GLN A 97 4.66 -15.93 -8.42
C GLN A 97 5.35 -15.47 -9.71
N ARG A 98 6.37 -14.60 -9.61
CA ARG A 98 7.14 -14.06 -10.74
C ARG A 98 8.56 -14.60 -10.81
N GLY A 99 8.92 -15.55 -9.94
CA GLY A 99 10.28 -16.11 -9.87
C GLY A 99 11.35 -15.08 -9.49
N LEU A 100 10.98 -14.00 -8.79
CA LEU A 100 11.92 -12.97 -8.35
C LEU A 100 12.52 -13.35 -6.99
N PRO A 101 13.84 -13.15 -6.80
CA PRO A 101 14.49 -13.51 -5.54
C PRO A 101 14.11 -12.54 -4.42
N GLN A 102 13.87 -13.08 -3.22
CA GLN A 102 13.82 -12.29 -2.00
C GLN A 102 15.26 -12.07 -1.50
N TRP A 103 15.62 -10.82 -1.24
CA TRP A 103 16.95 -10.50 -0.72
C TRP A 103 17.07 -10.86 0.76
N PRO A 104 18.16 -11.51 1.19
CA PRO A 104 18.41 -11.77 2.60
C PRO A 104 18.67 -10.46 3.38
N PRO A 105 18.46 -10.43 4.70
CA PRO A 105 18.50 -9.20 5.49
C PRO A 105 19.81 -8.38 5.41
N ASP A 106 20.92 -9.05 5.12
CA ASP A 106 22.30 -8.55 5.00
C ASP A 106 22.68 -8.16 3.57
N HIS A 107 21.79 -8.37 2.59
CA HIS A 107 22.04 -8.01 1.19
C HIS A 107 22.48 -6.54 1.09
N PRO A 108 23.60 -6.21 0.40
CA PRO A 108 24.18 -4.87 0.41
C PRO A 108 23.20 -3.76 -0.01
N ALA A 109 22.28 -4.06 -0.93
CA ALA A 109 21.25 -3.10 -1.33
C ALA A 109 20.25 -2.79 -0.19
N LEU A 110 19.83 -3.80 0.58
CA LEU A 110 18.94 -3.60 1.73
C LEU A 110 19.66 -2.85 2.86
N VAL A 111 20.93 -3.16 3.11
CA VAL A 111 21.75 -2.46 4.11
C VAL A 111 21.88 -0.97 3.75
N ARG A 112 22.24 -0.66 2.50
CA ARG A 112 22.33 0.73 2.01
C ARG A 112 20.99 1.45 2.08
N PHE A 113 19.90 0.78 1.72
CA PHE A 113 18.55 1.36 1.80
C PHE A 113 18.16 1.70 3.25
N LYS A 114 18.35 0.76 4.19
CA LYS A 114 18.07 0.97 5.63
C LYS A 114 18.91 2.10 6.23
N ALA A 115 20.19 2.19 5.83
CA ALA A 115 21.10 3.25 6.28
C ALA A 115 20.62 4.66 5.88
N ARG A 116 19.86 4.79 4.78
CA ARG A 116 19.36 6.08 4.30
C ARG A 116 18.26 6.67 5.17
N ARG A 117 17.54 5.84 5.94
CA ARG A 117 16.44 6.27 6.84
C ARG A 117 15.45 7.21 6.13
N CYS A 118 15.03 6.83 4.91
CA CYS A 118 14.10 7.64 4.12
C CYS A 118 12.83 7.95 4.93
N THR A 119 12.37 9.18 4.79
CA THR A 119 11.16 9.71 5.44
C THR A 119 10.09 10.06 4.42
N THR A 120 10.46 10.20 3.14
CA THR A 120 9.55 10.55 2.04
C THR A 120 9.65 9.57 0.89
N VAL A 121 8.59 9.48 0.10
CA VAL A 121 8.55 8.61 -1.09
C VAL A 121 9.52 9.10 -2.18
N GLU A 122 9.79 10.41 -2.25
CA GLU A 122 10.78 11.01 -3.14
C GLU A 122 12.20 10.56 -2.79
N GLU A 123 12.53 10.46 -1.49
CA GLU A 123 13.81 9.91 -1.04
C GLU A 123 13.94 8.43 -1.41
N VAL A 124 12.88 7.64 -1.20
CA VAL A 124 12.83 6.24 -1.64
C VAL A 124 13.09 6.12 -3.14
N ARG A 125 12.45 6.98 -3.95
CA ARG A 125 12.63 7.00 -5.41
C ARG A 125 14.07 7.27 -5.84
N ARG A 126 14.79 8.15 -5.13
CA ARG A 126 16.19 8.50 -5.44
C ARG A 126 17.16 7.34 -5.16
N VAL A 127 16.81 6.45 -4.24
CA VAL A 127 17.67 5.30 -3.86
C VAL A 127 17.52 4.13 -4.84
N LEU A 128 16.36 3.98 -5.47
CA LEU A 128 16.12 2.94 -6.46
C LEU A 128 16.68 3.41 -7.82
N PRO A 129 17.77 2.80 -8.33
CA PRO A 129 18.35 3.24 -9.59
C PRO A 129 17.34 3.06 -10.74
N VAL A 130 17.29 4.04 -11.63
CA VAL A 130 16.49 4.02 -12.87
C VAL A 130 16.92 2.89 -13.83
N SER A 131 17.97 2.12 -13.52
CA SER A 131 18.50 1.07 -14.40
C SER A 131 17.93 -0.34 -14.20
N MET A 132 16.98 -0.58 -13.29
CA MET A 132 16.25 -1.87 -13.22
C MET A 132 15.11 -2.00 -14.26
N HIS A 133 15.16 -1.25 -15.36
CA HIS A 133 14.07 -1.18 -16.34
C HIS A 133 14.17 -2.14 -17.54
N SER A 134 15.22 -2.98 -17.67
CA SER A 134 15.30 -3.86 -18.84
C SER A 134 15.61 -5.34 -18.59
N SER A 135 16.02 -5.75 -17.38
CA SER A 135 16.52 -7.11 -17.15
C SER A 135 15.72 -7.94 -16.14
N ILE A 136 14.71 -7.37 -15.47
CA ILE A 136 13.89 -8.10 -14.49
C ILE A 136 12.63 -8.73 -15.12
N PHE A 137 12.23 -8.27 -16.31
CA PHE A 137 11.07 -8.80 -17.02
C PHE A 137 11.41 -9.07 -18.49
N PRO A 138 12.00 -10.23 -18.84
CA PRO A 138 12.10 -10.64 -20.23
C PRO A 138 10.68 -10.94 -20.75
N GLY A 139 10.03 -9.96 -21.38
CA GLY A 139 8.75 -10.20 -22.04
C GLY A 139 7.78 -9.02 -22.15
N ARG A 140 8.02 -7.87 -21.49
CA ARG A 140 7.12 -6.71 -21.65
C ARG A 140 7.65 -5.74 -22.69
N SER A 141 7.42 -6.08 -23.97
CA SER A 141 7.43 -5.08 -25.04
C SER A 141 6.39 -4.01 -24.67
N VAL A 142 6.84 -2.76 -24.51
CA VAL A 142 5.93 -1.62 -24.44
C VAL A 142 5.37 -1.47 -25.85
N ALA A 143 4.22 -2.08 -26.10
CA ALA A 143 3.45 -1.82 -27.30
C ALA A 143 2.94 -0.37 -27.22
N THR A 144 3.70 0.56 -27.78
CA THR A 144 3.21 1.87 -28.21
C THR A 144 2.22 1.62 -29.35
N GLY A 145 0.96 1.34 -29.01
CA GLY A 145 -0.14 1.35 -29.97
C GLY A 145 -0.39 2.78 -30.45
N PRO A 146 -0.72 3.00 -31.73
CA PRO A 146 -0.97 4.34 -32.27
C PRO A 146 -2.22 4.96 -31.63
N PRO A 147 -2.33 6.30 -31.60
CA PRO A 147 -3.46 6.96 -30.96
C PRO A 147 -4.77 6.63 -31.69
N ARG A 148 -5.77 6.16 -30.92
CA ARG A 148 -7.14 5.99 -31.42
C ARG A 148 -7.68 7.34 -31.87
N ARG A 149 -8.07 7.41 -33.14
CA ARG A 149 -8.85 8.50 -33.72
C ARG A 149 -10.22 8.59 -33.02
N SER A 150 -10.61 9.81 -32.68
CA SER A 150 -11.95 10.18 -32.27
C SER A 150 -12.87 10.29 -33.49
N ASP A 151 -13.91 9.48 -33.50
CA ASP A 151 -15.12 9.60 -34.33
C ASP A 151 -16.20 8.87 -33.50
N GLY A 152 -17.21 9.50 -32.92
CA GLY A 152 -18.26 10.27 -33.58
C GLY A 152 -19.51 9.40 -33.65
N SER A 153 -20.41 9.59 -32.67
CA SER A 153 -21.88 9.40 -32.71
C SER A 153 -22.50 8.27 -33.56
N ALA A 154 -23.10 7.27 -32.87
CA ALA A 154 -24.40 6.64 -33.18
C ALA A 154 -24.76 5.75 -31.97
N GLY A 155 -25.81 6.05 -31.19
CA GLY A 155 -27.19 5.70 -31.52
C GLY A 155 -27.56 4.38 -30.83
N TRP A 156 -27.91 4.43 -29.55
CA TRP A 156 -28.51 3.30 -28.82
C TRP A 156 -30.02 3.34 -29.04
N GLU A 157 -30.57 2.35 -29.73
CA GLU A 157 -31.99 2.00 -29.73
C GLU A 157 -32.16 0.62 -29.07
N PRO A 158 -33.07 0.46 -28.09
CA PRO A 158 -33.34 -0.84 -27.49
C PRO A 158 -34.29 -1.68 -28.37
N ALA A 159 -33.89 -2.92 -28.64
CA ALA A 159 -34.66 -3.91 -29.39
C ALA A 159 -35.91 -4.39 -28.61
N ALA A 160 -37.04 -4.50 -29.31
CA ALA A 160 -38.31 -5.02 -28.80
C ALA A 160 -38.28 -6.55 -28.58
N PRO A 161 -39.04 -7.09 -27.60
CA PRO A 161 -39.09 -8.53 -27.32
C PRO A 161 -39.94 -9.32 -28.35
N PRO A 162 -39.65 -10.62 -28.57
CA PRO A 162 -40.35 -11.44 -29.55
C PRO A 162 -41.78 -11.83 -29.09
N PRO A 163 -42.71 -12.10 -30.03
CA PRO A 163 -44.10 -12.43 -29.70
C PRO A 163 -44.27 -13.87 -29.21
N VAL A 164 -45.14 -14.02 -28.22
CA VAL A 164 -45.67 -15.30 -27.73
C VAL A 164 -46.75 -15.78 -28.71
N SER A 165 -46.74 -17.07 -29.06
CA SER A 165 -47.84 -17.73 -29.77
C SER A 165 -48.50 -18.78 -28.86
N ALA A 166 -49.79 -18.95 -29.11
CA ALA A 166 -50.85 -19.53 -28.28
C ALA A 166 -50.66 -20.98 -27.81
#